data_AF-A0A3C1RXX2-F1
#
_entry.id   AF-A0A3C1RXX2-F1
#
_cell.length_a   1.000
_cell.length_b   1.000
_cell.length_c   1.000
_cell.angle_alpha   90.00
_cell.angle_beta   90.00
_cell.angle_gamma   90.00
#
_symmetry.space_group_name_H-M   'P 1'
#
loop_
_entity.id
_entity.type
_entity.pdbx_description
1 polymer ?
#
loop_
_entity_poly.entity_id
_entity_poly.type
_entity_poly.pdbx_seq_one_letter_code
_entity_poly.pdbx_strand_id
1 'polypeptide(L)'
;MSISELESSQEPLEKKVHLPKTSESETLKRIRHTASHVMAMAVQKLFPKAQVTIGPWIENGFYYDFDSPEPFTEKDLKTIQKEMVKIIKRKLPVIREEVSLEQAQERIQKLGEPYKLEILAG
;
A
#
# COMPACT_ATOMS: atom_id res chain seq x y z
N MET A 1 40.21 -48.42 15.36
CA MET A 1 39.98 -47.76 14.05
C MET A 1 38.85 -48.54 13.39
N SER A 2 37.59 -48.30 13.75
CA SER A 2 36.71 -47.14 13.47
C SER A 2 36.15 -47.20 12.05
N ILE A 3 34.94 -47.76 11.93
CA ILE A 3 34.04 -47.63 10.78
C ILE A 3 32.84 -46.78 11.24
N SER A 4 33.11 -45.70 11.99
CA SER A 4 32.10 -44.83 12.58
C SER A 4 32.21 -43.38 12.11
N GLU A 5 32.62 -43.14 10.87
CA GLU A 5 32.81 -41.77 10.35
C GLU A 5 32.42 -41.62 8.87
N LEU A 6 31.23 -42.11 8.51
CA LEU A 6 30.56 -41.72 7.26
C LEU A 6 29.10 -41.34 7.54
N GLU A 7 28.89 -40.50 8.55
CA GLU A 7 27.71 -39.65 8.61
C GLU A 7 27.96 -38.49 7.63
N SER A 8 27.37 -38.57 6.43
CA SER A 8 27.30 -37.41 5.55
C SER A 8 26.36 -36.40 6.21
N SER A 9 26.93 -35.44 6.92
CA SER A 9 26.28 -34.23 7.39
C SER A 9 25.82 -33.40 6.19
N GLN A 10 24.63 -33.72 5.68
CA GLN A 10 23.90 -32.80 4.81
C GLN A 10 23.21 -31.76 5.70
N GLU A 11 23.91 -30.66 5.97
CA GLU A 11 23.25 -29.45 6.46
C GLU A 11 22.13 -29.06 5.47
N PRO A 12 20.91 -28.73 5.93
CA PRO A 12 19.87 -28.28 5.03
C PRO A 12 20.35 -27.01 4.33
N LEU A 13 20.49 -27.03 3.00
CA LEU A 13 20.73 -25.82 2.23
C LEU A 13 19.60 -24.84 2.56
N GLU A 14 19.91 -23.77 3.30
CA GLU A 14 19.05 -22.61 3.41
C GLU A 14 18.75 -22.11 1.99
N LYS A 15 17.57 -22.45 1.47
CA LYS A 15 17.09 -21.86 0.23
C LYS A 15 16.94 -20.37 0.49
N LYS A 16 17.88 -19.56 -0.02
CA LYS A 16 17.74 -18.10 -0.05
C LYS A 16 16.45 -17.77 -0.79
N VAL A 17 15.42 -17.39 -0.05
CA VAL A 17 14.14 -16.95 -0.61
C VAL A 17 14.37 -15.57 -1.21
N HIS A 18 14.20 -15.45 -2.53
CA HIS A 18 14.23 -14.14 -3.19
C HIS A 18 12.95 -13.38 -2.87
N LEU A 19 13.09 -12.22 -2.22
CA LEU A 19 11.99 -11.29 -2.01
C LEU A 19 11.98 -10.28 -3.17
N PRO A 20 10.96 -10.29 -4.02
CA PRO A 20 10.95 -9.44 -5.20
C PRO A 20 10.83 -7.96 -4.82
N LYS A 21 11.71 -7.16 -5.41
CA LYS A 21 11.73 -5.71 -5.29
C LYS A 21 10.76 -5.08 -6.28
N THR A 22 10.29 -3.88 -5.99
CA THR A 22 9.27 -3.22 -6.81
C THR A 22 9.81 -2.88 -8.18
N SER A 23 11.07 -2.45 -8.23
CA SER A 23 11.82 -2.13 -9.44
C SER A 23 11.97 -3.32 -10.40
N GLU A 24 11.88 -4.56 -9.90
CA GLU A 24 12.07 -5.78 -10.68
C GLU A 24 10.83 -6.17 -11.51
N SER A 25 9.67 -5.56 -11.27
CA SER A 25 8.43 -5.93 -11.97
C SER A 25 7.41 -4.80 -12.03
N GLU A 26 7.07 -4.38 -13.25
CA GLU A 26 5.98 -3.41 -13.48
C GLU A 26 4.62 -3.91 -12.98
N THR A 27 4.39 -5.23 -12.97
CA THR A 27 3.18 -5.80 -12.37
C THR A 27 3.19 -5.63 -10.86
N LEU A 28 4.31 -5.90 -10.19
CA LEU A 28 4.44 -5.74 -8.75
C LEU A 28 4.33 -4.26 -8.33
N LYS A 29 4.90 -3.36 -9.13
CA LYS A 29 4.75 -1.91 -8.99
C LYS A 29 3.31 -1.46 -9.06
N ARG A 30 2.54 -1.94 -10.05
CA ARG A 30 1.09 -1.70 -10.12
C ARG A 30 0.37 -2.25 -8.88
N ILE A 31 0.68 -3.47 -8.44
CA ILE A 31 0.06 -4.07 -7.25
C ILE A 31 0.33 -3.22 -6.00
N ARG A 32 1.57 -2.81 -5.76
CA ARG A 32 1.96 -2.01 -4.58
C ARG A 32 1.34 -0.60 -4.62
N HIS A 33 1.26 0.02 -5.79
CA HIS A 33 0.56 1.30 -5.97
C HIS A 33 -0.95 1.18 -5.75
N THR A 34 -1.60 0.16 -6.31
CA THR A 34 -3.02 -0.09 -6.07
C THR A 34 -3.28 -0.43 -4.59
N ALA A 35 -2.37 -1.13 -3.92
CA ALA A 35 -2.47 -1.43 -2.50
C ALA A 35 -2.43 -0.16 -1.62
N SER A 36 -1.65 0.86 -1.99
CA SER A 36 -1.66 2.15 -1.29
C SER A 36 -3.02 2.85 -1.43
N HIS A 37 -3.63 2.85 -2.62
CA HIS A 37 -5.00 3.36 -2.81
C HIS A 37 -6.04 2.60 -1.99
N VAL A 38 -5.94 1.27 -1.91
CA VAL A 38 -6.84 0.46 -1.07
C VAL A 38 -6.69 0.81 0.41
N MET A 39 -5.46 1.09 0.87
CA MET A 39 -5.22 1.57 2.24
C MET A 39 -5.88 2.92 2.48
N ALA A 40 -5.73 3.87 1.57
CA ALA A 40 -6.41 5.18 1.67
C ALA A 40 -7.92 5.04 1.75
N MET A 41 -8.53 4.21 0.89
CA MET A 41 -9.97 3.93 0.94
C MET A 41 -10.40 3.30 2.28
N ALA A 42 -9.60 2.39 2.83
CA ALA A 42 -9.87 1.75 4.12
C ALA A 42 -9.79 2.77 5.27
N VAL A 43 -8.75 3.62 5.27
CA VAL A 43 -8.55 4.64 6.30
C VAL A 43 -9.65 5.69 6.25
N GLN A 44 -9.99 6.25 5.08
CA GLN A 44 -11.07 7.24 4.99
C GLN A 44 -12.43 6.70 5.43
N LYS A 45 -12.67 5.40 5.23
CA LYS A 45 -13.90 4.75 5.70
C LYS A 45 -13.94 4.59 7.21
N LEU A 46 -12.82 4.22 7.84
CA LEU A 46 -12.73 3.95 9.28
C LEU A 46 -12.51 5.21 10.11
N PHE A 47 -11.79 6.19 9.54
CA PHE A 47 -11.37 7.44 10.15
C PHE A 47 -11.75 8.60 9.22
N PRO A 48 -13.04 9.02 9.20
CA PRO A 48 -13.53 10.03 8.25
C PRO A 48 -12.90 11.42 8.38
N LYS A 49 -12.18 11.67 9.48
CA LYS A 49 -11.43 12.91 9.72
C LYS A 49 -10.00 12.86 9.22
N ALA A 50 -9.50 11.69 8.81
CA ALA A 50 -8.16 11.55 8.28
C ALA A 50 -8.13 12.01 6.81
N GLN A 51 -7.23 12.93 6.50
CA GLN A 51 -7.00 13.43 5.15
C GLN A 51 -5.87 12.65 4.47
N VAL A 52 -6.04 12.39 3.18
CA VAL A 52 -5.05 11.65 2.39
C VAL A 52 -4.06 12.61 1.76
N THR A 53 -2.77 12.32 1.89
CA THR A 53 -1.73 13.08 1.19
C THR A 53 -1.12 12.21 0.08
N ILE A 54 0.05 11.61 0.30
CA ILE A 54 0.85 10.90 -0.70
C ILE A 54 1.02 9.44 -0.28
N GLY A 55 0.90 8.52 -1.24
CA GLY A 55 1.06 7.09 -1.00
C GLY A 55 1.85 6.37 -2.08
N PRO A 56 3.19 6.53 -2.13
CA PRO A 56 3.99 5.94 -3.18
C PRO A 56 4.29 4.46 -2.86
N TRP A 57 4.59 3.70 -3.92
CA TRP A 57 5.31 2.45 -3.73
C TRP A 57 6.79 2.75 -3.41
N ILE A 58 7.42 1.85 -2.67
CA ILE A 58 8.84 1.86 -2.34
C ILE A 58 9.45 0.51 -2.73
N GLU A 59 10.76 0.34 -2.60
CA GLU A 59 11.47 -0.83 -3.12
C GLU A 59 10.92 -2.18 -2.60
N ASN A 60 10.50 -2.22 -1.34
CA ASN A 60 10.01 -3.45 -0.71
C ASN A 60 8.51 -3.41 -0.36
N GLY A 61 7.77 -2.39 -0.79
CA GLY A 61 6.38 -2.21 -0.35
C GLY A 61 5.76 -0.90 -0.82
N PHE A 62 5.01 -0.27 0.07
CA PHE A 62 4.41 1.05 -0.10
C PHE A 62 4.19 1.66 1.28
N TYR A 63 3.97 2.97 1.32
CA TYR A 63 3.42 3.65 2.50
C TYR A 63 2.30 4.60 2.05
N TYR A 64 1.61 5.19 3.02
CA TYR A 64 0.67 6.26 2.79
C TYR A 64 0.72 7.22 3.97
N ASP A 65 0.89 8.50 3.68
CA ASP A 65 0.87 9.57 4.67
C ASP A 65 -0.55 10.09 4.87
N PHE A 66 -0.97 10.19 6.14
CA PHE A 66 -2.28 10.70 6.52
C PHE A 66 -2.10 11.84 7.51
N ASP A 67 -2.82 12.93 7.28
CA ASP A 67 -3.09 13.90 8.33
C ASP A 67 -4.31 13.44 9.13
N SER A 68 -4.11 13.09 10.39
CA SER A 68 -5.15 12.56 11.26
C SER A 68 -5.06 13.26 12.62
N PRO A 69 -6.20 13.67 13.22
CA PRO A 69 -6.19 14.35 14.51
C PRO A 69 -5.63 13.48 15.64
N GLU A 70 -5.76 12.16 15.53
CA GLU A 70 -5.19 11.19 16.47
C GLU A 70 -4.24 10.23 15.73
N PRO A 71 -3.11 9.86 16.35
CA PRO A 71 -2.18 8.90 15.77
C PRO A 71 -2.81 7.49 15.74
N PHE A 72 -2.52 6.74 14.68
CA PHE A 72 -2.99 5.36 14.58
C PHE A 72 -2.27 4.45 15.59
N THR A 73 -3.04 3.63 16.29
CA THR A 73 -2.52 2.59 17.18
C THR A 73 -2.27 1.28 16.45
N GLU A 74 -1.53 0.35 17.04
CA GLU A 74 -1.35 -1.00 16.47
C GLU A 74 -2.68 -1.75 16.24
N LYS A 75 -3.69 -1.47 17.09
CA LYS A 75 -5.02 -2.05 16.95
C LYS A 75 -5.74 -1.49 15.71
N ASP A 76 -5.53 -0.21 15.41
CA ASP A 76 -6.07 0.43 14.21
C ASP A 76 -5.43 -0.17 12.96
N LEU A 77 -4.12 -0.40 12.96
CA LEU A 77 -3.43 -1.06 11.84
C LEU A 77 -4.03 -2.43 11.51
N LYS A 78 -4.34 -3.25 12.53
CA LYS A 78 -5.03 -4.54 12.34
C LYS A 78 -6.44 -4.37 11.77
N THR A 79 -7.13 -3.31 12.14
CA THR A 79 -8.50 -3.01 11.67
C THR A 79 -8.48 -2.50 10.23
N ILE A 80 -7.54 -1.61 9.90
CA ILE A 80 -7.28 -1.10 8.55
C ILE A 80 -6.96 -2.28 7.63
N GLN A 81 -6.04 -3.17 8.02
CA GLN A 81 -5.70 -4.35 7.22
C GLN A 81 -6.92 -5.23 6.93
N LYS A 82 -7.78 -5.47 7.93
CA LYS A 82 -9.02 -6.25 7.74
C LYS A 82 -9.96 -5.56 6.74
N GLU A 83 -10.09 -4.24 6.81
CA GLU A 83 -10.92 -3.49 5.89
C GLU A 83 -10.35 -3.47 4.46
N MET A 84 -9.03 -3.34 4.30
CA MET A 84 -8.35 -3.48 3.01
C MET A 84 -8.67 -4.83 2.36
N VAL A 85 -8.59 -5.93 3.11
CA VAL A 85 -8.93 -7.27 2.60
C VAL A 85 -10.39 -7.34 2.16
N LYS A 86 -11.34 -6.72 2.89
CA LYS A 86 -12.74 -6.66 2.46
C LYS A 86 -12.90 -5.88 1.16
N ILE A 87 -12.22 -4.73 1.02
CA ILE A 87 -12.25 -3.92 -0.21
C ILE A 87 -11.73 -4.72 -1.40
N ILE A 88 -10.59 -5.40 -1.25
CA ILE A 88 -10.00 -6.26 -2.30
C ILE A 88 -10.98 -7.37 -2.71
N LYS A 89 -11.64 -8.02 -1.74
CA LYS A 89 -12.62 -9.09 -1.99
C LYS A 89 -13.85 -8.62 -2.78
N ARG A 90 -14.20 -7.33 -2.72
CA ARG A 90 -15.30 -6.75 -3.50
C ARG A 90 -15.00 -6.67 -5.00
N LYS A 91 -13.72 -6.83 -5.41
CA LYS A 91 -13.29 -6.77 -6.82
C LYS A 91 -13.82 -5.53 -7.54
N LEU A 92 -13.74 -4.38 -6.87
CA LEU A 92 -14.18 -3.11 -7.44
C LEU A 92 -13.35 -2.81 -8.69
N PRO A 93 -13.96 -2.30 -9.78
CA PRO A 93 -13.22 -1.89 -10.95
C PRO A 93 -12.32 -0.71 -10.60
N VAL A 94 -11.08 -0.74 -11.10
CA VAL A 94 -10.17 0.41 -11.05
C VAL A 94 -10.33 1.17 -12.37
N ILE A 95 -10.88 2.38 -12.29
CA ILE A 95 -11.15 3.22 -13.46
C ILE A 95 -10.16 4.36 -13.46
N ARG A 96 -9.46 4.55 -14.59
CA ARG A 96 -8.61 5.71 -14.83
C ARG A 96 -9.33 6.63 -15.79
N GLU A 97 -9.47 7.89 -15.41
CA GLU A 97 -10.04 8.95 -16.23
C GLU A 97 -8.99 10.04 -16.43
N GLU A 98 -8.92 10.58 -17.65
CA GLU A 98 -8.19 11.80 -17.93
C GLU A 98 -9.20 12.95 -17.91
N VAL A 99 -8.90 13.97 -17.12
CA VAL A 99 -9.79 15.13 -16.89
C VAL A 99 -9.01 16.41 -17.08
N SER A 100 -9.72 17.52 -17.36
CA SER A 100 -9.07 18.83 -17.41
C SER A 100 -8.64 19.26 -16.00
N LEU A 101 -7.72 20.24 -15.92
CA LEU A 101 -7.26 20.81 -14.66
C LEU A 101 -8.44 21.37 -13.84
N GLU A 102 -9.36 22.06 -14.50
CA GLU A 102 -10.53 22.68 -13.88
C GLU A 102 -11.48 21.61 -13.31
N GLN A 103 -11.71 20.52 -14.06
CA GLN A 103 -12.52 19.40 -13.59
C GLN A 103 -11.87 18.69 -12.40
N ALA A 104 -10.55 18.51 -12.41
CA ALA A 104 -9.81 17.94 -11.29
C ALA A 104 -9.98 18.83 -10.04
N GLN A 105 -9.77 20.14 -10.18
CA GLN A 105 -9.91 21.11 -9.10
C GLN A 105 -11.32 21.10 -8.49
N GLU A 106 -12.37 21.13 -9.32
CA GLU A 106 -13.76 21.11 -8.86
C GLU A 106 -14.07 19.81 -8.09
N ARG A 107 -13.62 18.65 -8.60
CA ARG A 107 -13.81 17.35 -7.93
C ARG A 107 -13.11 17.31 -6.57
N ILE A 108 -11.86 17.75 -6.51
CA ILE A 108 -11.07 17.75 -5.27
C ILE A 108 -11.69 18.71 -4.23
N GLN A 109 -12.14 19.89 -4.64
CA GLN A 109 -12.85 20.83 -3.76
C GLN A 109 -14.13 20.24 -3.18
N LYS A 110 -14.95 19.56 -3.99
CA LYS A 110 -16.18 18.89 -3.53
C LYS A 110 -15.90 17.77 -2.53
N LEU A 111 -14.73 17.13 -2.62
CA LEU A 111 -14.31 16.08 -1.71
C LEU A 111 -13.69 16.61 -0.41
N GLY A 112 -13.41 17.92 -0.33
CA GLY A 112 -12.81 18.54 0.86
C GLY A 112 -11.38 18.08 1.12
N GLU A 113 -10.57 17.89 0.08
CA GLU A 113 -9.21 17.36 0.13
C GLU A 113 -8.17 18.48 -0.13
N PRO A 114 -7.87 19.35 0.85
CA PRO A 114 -7.07 20.55 0.63
C PRO A 114 -5.64 20.25 0.16
N TYR A 115 -4.98 19.23 0.71
CA TYR A 115 -3.63 18.84 0.32
C TYR A 115 -3.52 18.46 -1.16
N LYS A 116 -4.57 17.90 -1.75
CA LYS A 116 -4.57 17.57 -3.19
C LYS A 116 -4.71 18.81 -4.07
N LEU A 117 -5.35 19.87 -3.59
CA LEU A 117 -5.40 21.15 -4.30
C LEU A 117 -4.03 21.81 -4.31
N GLU A 118 -3.29 21.73 -3.20
CA GLU A 118 -1.92 22.24 -3.11
C GLU A 118 -1.00 21.50 -4.10
N ILE A 119 -1.11 20.17 -4.17
CA ILE A 119 -0.36 19.35 -5.14
C ILE A 119 -0.74 19.69 -6.59
N LEU A 120 -2.00 20.03 -6.86
CA LEU A 120 -2.44 20.41 -8.22
C LEU A 120 -1.95 21.80 -8.64
N ALA A 121 -1.73 22.70 -7.67
CA ALA A 121 -1.31 24.08 -7.91
C ALA A 121 0.21 24.23 -8.10
N GLY A 122 1.00 23.22 -7.71
CA GLY A 122 2.45 23.17 -7.89
C GLY A 122 2.87 22.52 -9.20
#